data_AF-A0A1E1W5U3-F1
#
_entry.id   AF-A0A1E1W5U3-F1
#
_cell.length_a   1.000
_cell.length_b   1.000
_cell.length_c   1.000
_cell.angle_alpha   90.00
_cell.angle_beta   90.00
_cell.angle_gamma   90.00
#
_symmetry.space_group_name_H-M   'P 1'
#
loop_
_entity.id
_entity.type
_entity.pdbx_description
1 polymer ?
#
loop_
_entity_poly.entity_id
_entity_poly.type
_entity_poly.pdbx_seq_one_letter_code
_entity_poly.pdbx_strand_id
1 'polypeptide(L)'
;SSDPSDLVALTPAHFLIGRTLTILSSPQVVEEARINNLTRYTRIQCLKTHFWNRYYKEFISELQKRNKWRKQSGELQLGQLVLIKDDRLPPTRWMLGRITRLFP
;
A
#
# COMPACT_ATOMS: atom_id res chain seq x y z
N SER A 1 2.71 -16.83 0.87
CA SER A 1 2.63 -18.30 1.00
C SER A 1 1.38 -18.67 1.80
N SER A 2 1.04 -19.95 1.93
CA SER A 2 0.08 -20.44 2.93
C SER A 2 0.73 -20.69 4.30
N ASP A 3 2.05 -20.50 4.41
CA ASP A 3 2.81 -20.64 5.65
C ASP A 3 2.60 -19.40 6.55
N PRO A 4 2.09 -19.56 7.79
CA PRO A 4 1.93 -18.47 8.75
C PRO A 4 3.25 -17.86 9.23
N SER A 5 4.40 -18.48 8.93
CA SER A 5 5.74 -17.97 9.23
C SER A 5 6.32 -17.09 8.12
N ASP A 6 5.67 -17.07 6.95
CA ASP A 6 6.14 -16.30 5.79
C ASP A 6 6.03 -14.79 6.06
N LEU A 7 7.09 -14.06 5.74
CA LEU A 7 7.19 -12.62 5.92
C LEU A 7 6.59 -11.84 4.74
N VAL A 8 6.14 -12.55 3.71
CA VAL A 8 5.58 -11.94 2.49
C VAL A 8 4.08 -11.72 2.63
N ALA A 9 3.68 -10.46 2.77
CA ALA A 9 2.28 -10.06 2.67
C ALA A 9 1.82 -9.91 1.20
N LEU A 10 0.55 -10.21 0.96
CA LEU A 10 -0.13 -9.83 -0.27
C LEU A 10 -0.37 -8.32 -0.29
N THR A 11 0.46 -7.61 -1.06
CA THR A 11 0.28 -6.17 -1.34
C THR A 11 -0.66 -5.97 -2.54
N PRO A 12 -1.26 -4.79 -2.73
CA PRO A 12 -2.09 -4.46 -3.90
C PRO A 12 -1.40 -4.66 -5.24
N ALA A 13 -0.07 -4.53 -5.26
CA ALA A 13 0.75 -4.89 -6.40
C ALA A 13 0.51 -6.33 -6.87
N HIS A 14 0.38 -7.26 -5.92
CA HIS A 14 0.12 -8.67 -6.21
C HIS A 14 -1.24 -8.85 -6.87
N PHE A 15 -2.25 -8.09 -6.46
CA PHE A 15 -3.59 -8.16 -7.06
C PHE A 15 -3.64 -7.51 -8.44
N LEU A 16 -2.93 -6.41 -8.64
CA LEU A 16 -2.99 -5.66 -9.90
C LEU A 16 -2.03 -6.18 -10.99
N ILE A 17 -0.82 -6.59 -10.60
CA ILE A 17 0.27 -6.99 -11.51
C ILE A 17 0.61 -8.48 -11.38
N GLY A 18 0.15 -9.16 -10.33
CA GLY A 18 0.50 -10.57 -10.05
C GLY A 18 1.84 -10.77 -9.34
N ARG A 19 2.54 -9.68 -8.97
CA ARG A 19 3.85 -9.73 -8.30
C ARG A 19 4.10 -8.51 -7.42
N THR A 20 5.15 -8.56 -6.61
CA THR A 20 5.63 -7.42 -5.84
C THR A 20 6.00 -6.24 -6.74
N LEU A 21 5.60 -5.04 -6.33
CA LEU A 21 6.01 -3.80 -6.98
C LEU A 21 7.49 -3.53 -6.63
N THR A 22 8.37 -3.65 -7.61
CA THR A 22 9.79 -3.26 -7.50
C THR A 22 10.07 -1.87 -8.08
N ILE A 23 9.01 -1.07 -8.34
CA ILE A 23 9.16 0.24 -8.94
C ILE A 23 9.87 1.18 -7.96
N LEU A 24 11.03 1.69 -8.38
CA LEU A 24 11.70 2.80 -7.72
C LEU A 24 10.74 3.98 -7.69
N SER A 25 10.45 4.49 -6.49
CA SER A 25 9.62 5.68 -6.31
C SER A 25 10.26 6.83 -7.10
N SER A 26 9.70 7.18 -8.25
CA SER A 26 10.18 8.34 -9.00
C SER A 26 9.86 9.58 -8.17
N PRO A 27 10.85 10.42 -7.80
CA PRO A 27 10.65 11.55 -6.92
C PRO A 27 9.90 12.72 -7.59
N GLN A 28 9.38 12.55 -8.81
CA GLN A 28 8.80 13.66 -9.56
C GLN A 28 7.34 13.86 -9.19
N VAL A 29 7.13 14.65 -8.13
CA VAL A 29 5.94 15.48 -7.97
C VAL A 29 5.96 16.48 -9.13
N VAL A 30 5.46 16.06 -10.28
CA VAL A 30 5.25 16.98 -11.38
C VAL A 30 4.02 17.79 -11.00
N GLU A 31 4.26 19.05 -10.67
CA GLU A 31 3.24 20.05 -10.42
C GLU A 31 2.21 20.03 -11.55
N GLU A 32 0.94 19.83 -11.21
CA GLU A 32 -0.15 19.62 -12.19
C GLU A 32 -0.22 20.74 -13.24
N ALA A 33 0.27 21.93 -12.88
CA ALA A 33 0.38 23.10 -13.74
C ALA A 33 1.27 22.92 -14.99
N ARG A 34 2.20 21.96 -15.04
CA ARG A 34 3.15 21.79 -16.17
C ARG A 34 2.87 20.60 -17.10
N ILE A 35 1.74 19.90 -16.93
CA ILE A 35 1.42 18.65 -17.66
C ILE A 35 1.44 18.82 -19.19
N ASN A 36 1.13 20.02 -19.68
CA ASN A 36 1.03 20.31 -21.11
C ASN A 36 2.39 20.39 -21.84
N ASN A 37 3.49 20.65 -21.13
CA ASN A 37 4.84 20.80 -21.71
C ASN A 37 5.78 19.61 -21.40
N LEU A 38 5.24 18.50 -20.90
CA LEU A 38 6.03 17.33 -20.56
C LEU A 38 6.30 16.45 -21.79
N THR A 39 7.47 15.82 -21.82
CA THR A 39 7.71 14.71 -22.74
C THR A 39 6.70 13.58 -22.50
N ARG A 40 6.38 12.81 -23.55
CA ARG A 40 5.45 11.67 -23.46
C ARG A 40 5.80 10.72 -22.31
N TYR A 41 7.10 10.46 -22.11
CA TYR A 41 7.59 9.62 -21.02
C TYR A 41 7.19 10.18 -19.65
N THR A 42 7.49 11.45 -19.38
CA THR A 42 7.18 12.07 -18.08
C THR A 42 5.68 12.11 -17.81
N ARG A 43 4.86 12.38 -18.84
CA ARG A 43 3.39 12.35 -18.72
C ARG A 43 2.85 10.98 -18.31
N ILE A 44 3.40 9.90 -18.89
CA ILE A 44 3.04 8.52 -18.51
C ILE A 44 3.46 8.23 -17.05
N GLN A 45 4.62 8.71 -16.61
CA GLN A 45 5.08 8.53 -15.23
C GLN A 45 4.18 9.28 -14.22
N CYS A 46 3.72 10.49 -14.55
CA CYS A 46 2.75 11.22 -13.73
C CYS A 46 1.45 10.43 -13.57
N LEU A 47 0.89 9.93 -14.67
CA LEU A 47 -0.37 9.18 -14.63
C LEU A 47 -0.23 7.91 -13.78
N LYS A 48 0.88 7.18 -13.94
CA LYS A 48 1.19 6.00 -13.10
C LYS A 48 1.27 6.37 -11.62
N THR A 49 1.98 7.45 -11.29
CA THR A 49 2.16 7.90 -9.91
C THR A 49 0.83 8.32 -9.29
N HIS A 50 0.02 9.10 -10.01
CA HIS A 50 -1.32 9.50 -9.58
C HIS A 50 -2.22 8.29 -9.32
N PHE A 51 -2.25 7.33 -10.25
CA PHE A 51 -3.00 6.09 -10.10
C PHE A 51 -2.58 5.33 -8.83
N TRP A 52 -1.28 5.08 -8.63
CA TRP A 52 -0.78 4.35 -7.46
C TRP A 52 -1.05 5.08 -6.14
N ASN A 53 -0.91 6.41 -6.10
CA ASN A 53 -1.25 7.22 -4.93
C ASN A 53 -2.72 7.05 -4.52
N ARG A 54 -3.63 7.06 -5.50
CA ARG A 54 -5.05 6.89 -5.25
C ARG A 54 -5.40 5.46 -4.86
N TYR A 55 -4.95 4.49 -5.65
CA TYR A 55 -5.25 3.07 -5.47
C TYR A 55 -4.76 2.55 -4.10
N TYR A 56 -3.57 2.95 -3.67
CA TYR A 56 -3.05 2.60 -2.34
C TYR A 56 -3.96 3.08 -1.20
N LYS A 57 -4.40 4.34 -1.26
CA LYS A 57 -5.27 4.93 -0.23
C LYS A 57 -6.63 4.24 -0.18
N GLU A 58 -7.22 4.00 -1.34
CA GLU A 58 -8.50 3.30 -1.46
C GLU A 58 -8.39 1.87 -0.94
N PHE A 59 -7.37 1.11 -1.35
CA PHE A 59 -7.17 -0.27 -0.90
C PHE A 59 -7.02 -0.39 0.63
N ILE A 60 -6.22 0.47 1.27
CA ILE A 60 -6.08 0.45 2.72
C ILE A 60 -7.41 0.77 3.41
N SER A 61 -8.16 1.73 2.87
CA SER A 61 -9.50 2.04 3.37
C SER A 61 -10.43 0.83 3.26
N GLU A 62 -10.30 0.01 2.21
CA GLU A 62 -11.09 -1.21 2.07
C GLU A 62 -10.69 -2.30 3.06
N LEU A 63 -9.41 -2.42 3.40
CA LEU A 63 -8.93 -3.35 4.44
C LEU A 63 -9.51 -3.01 5.82
N GLN A 64 -9.75 -1.73 6.10
CA GLN A 64 -10.26 -1.24 7.38
C GLN A 64 -11.79 -1.09 7.44
N LYS A 65 -12.55 -1.77 6.56
CA LYS A 65 -14.02 -1.71 6.56
C LYS A 65 -14.57 -2.03 7.96
N ARG A 66 -15.03 -0.98 8.66
CA ARG A 66 -15.73 -1.08 9.94
C ARG A 66 -17.11 -1.66 9.68
N ASN A 67 -17.26 -2.96 9.90
CA ASN A 67 -18.57 -3.58 9.92
C ASN A 67 -19.31 -3.13 11.19
N LYS A 68 -20.08 -2.03 11.12
CA LYS A 68 -21.18 -1.83 12.07
C LYS A 68 -22.01 -3.12 12.01
N TRP A 69 -22.19 -3.80 13.14
CA TRP A 69 -23.00 -5.03 13.31
C TRP A 69 -22.35 -6.40 13.01
N ARG A 70 -21.10 -6.51 12.53
CA ARG A 70 -20.36 -7.79 12.59
C ARG A 70 -19.27 -7.72 13.65
N LYS A 71 -18.98 -8.84 14.31
CA LYS A 71 -17.85 -8.98 15.26
C LYS A 71 -16.61 -8.34 14.63
N GLN A 72 -15.88 -7.52 15.41
CA GLN A 72 -14.60 -6.95 14.97
C GLN A 72 -13.71 -8.09 14.44
N SER A 73 -13.00 -7.81 13.36
CA SER A 73 -12.11 -8.79 12.72
C SER A 73 -10.93 -9.05 13.65
N GLY A 74 -11.04 -10.09 14.48
CA GLY A 74 -9.96 -10.68 15.30
C GLY A 74 -9.34 -9.77 16.35
N GLU A 75 -9.18 -10.25 17.57
CA GLU A 75 -8.19 -9.66 18.47
C GLU A 75 -6.80 -9.75 17.83
N LEU A 76 -5.97 -8.73 18.03
CA LEU A 76 -4.59 -8.74 17.59
C LEU A 76 -3.84 -9.87 18.32
N GLN A 77 -3.09 -10.68 17.59
CA GLN A 77 -2.34 -11.80 18.16
C GLN A 77 -0.83 -11.59 18.10
N LEU A 78 -0.13 -12.14 19.10
CA LEU A 78 1.33 -12.22 19.05
C LEU A 78 1.79 -12.95 17.80
N GLY A 79 2.80 -12.41 17.14
CA GLY A 79 3.37 -12.96 15.91
C GLY A 79 2.56 -12.63 14.65
N GLN A 80 1.42 -11.94 14.75
CA GLN A 80 0.61 -11.56 13.58
C GLN A 80 1.33 -10.51 12.72
N LEU A 81 1.29 -10.71 11.41
CA LEU A 81 1.78 -9.75 10.42
C LEU A 81 0.73 -8.66 10.21
N VAL A 82 1.12 -7.40 10.39
CA VAL A 82 0.26 -6.23 10.28
C VAL A 82 0.84 -5.23 9.30
N LEU A 83 -0.04 -4.47 8.65
CA LEU A 83 0.33 -3.34 7.82
C LEU A 83 0.39 -2.07 8.68
N ILE A 84 1.52 -1.36 8.61
CA ILE A 84 1.69 -0.06 9.25
C ILE A 84 1.45 1.02 8.20
N LYS A 85 0.38 1.81 8.40
CA LYS A 85 0.09 2.95 7.53
C LYS A 85 0.97 4.14 7.94
N ASP A 86 1.92 4.49 7.09
CA ASP A 86 2.66 5.77 7.19
C ASP A 86 2.39 6.59 5.92
N ASP A 87 1.78 7.77 6.09
CA ASP A 87 1.44 8.68 4.99
C ASP A 87 2.67 9.37 4.38
N ARG A 88 3.85 9.26 5.02
CA ARG A 88 5.12 9.79 4.52
C ARG A 88 5.80 8.85 3.53
N LEU A 89 5.35 7.60 3.47
CA LEU A 89 5.94 6.61 2.58
C LEU A 89 5.33 6.65 1.18
N PRO A 90 6.13 6.36 0.15
CA PRO A 90 5.59 6.21 -1.19
C PRO A 90 4.64 5.01 -1.25
N PRO A 91 3.59 5.04 -2.10
CA PRO A 91 2.63 3.93 -2.26
C PRO A 91 3.26 2.59 -2.66
N THR A 92 4.47 2.64 -3.21
CA THR A 92 5.25 1.47 -3.62
C THR A 92 5.92 0.78 -2.43
N ARG A 93 6.01 1.41 -1.26
CA ARG A 93 6.62 0.84 -0.06
C ARG A 93 5.55 0.53 0.99
N TRP A 94 5.43 -0.75 1.31
CA TRP A 94 4.48 -1.28 2.29
C TRP A 94 5.26 -1.60 3.56
N MET A 95 5.04 -0.84 4.64
CA MET A 95 5.63 -1.17 5.93
C MET A 95 4.86 -2.31 6.57
N LEU A 96 5.50 -3.46 6.66
CA LEU A 96 4.98 -4.60 7.39
C LEU A 96 5.62 -4.63 8.78
N GLY A 97 4.79 -4.90 9.79
CA GLY A 97 5.22 -5.09 11.17
C GLY A 97 4.77 -6.46 11.66
N ARG A 98 5.49 -7.00 12.64
CA ARG A 98 5.06 -8.21 13.36
C ARG A 98 4.80 -7.84 14.81
N ILE A 99 3.65 -8.27 15.35
CA ILE A 99 3.30 -7.98 16.74
C ILE A 99 4.21 -8.79 17.65
N THR A 100 5.10 -8.13 18.39
CA THR A 100 6.02 -8.78 19.34
C THR A 100 5.50 -8.75 20.77
N ARG A 101 4.68 -7.76 21.11
CA ARG A 101 4.07 -7.57 22.44
C ARG A 101 2.70 -6.92 22.30
N LEU A 102 1.77 -7.31 23.18
CA LEU A 102 0.47 -6.69 23.34
C LEU A 102 0.41 -6.06 24.73
N PHE A 103 -0.17 -4.88 24.83
CA PHE A 103 -0.39 -4.19 26.09
C PHE A 103 -1.90 -4.16 26.38
N PRO A 104 -2.32 -4.32 27.65
CA PRO A 104 -3.72 -4.16 28.07
C PRO A 104 -4.28 -2.76 27.78
#